data_AF-M2RIK3-F1
#
_entry.id   AF-M2RIK3-F1
#
_cell.length_a   1.000
_cell.length_b   1.000
_cell.length_c   1.000
_cell.angle_alpha   90.00
_cell.angle_beta   90.00
_cell.angle_gamma   90.00
#
_symmetry.space_group_name_H-M   'P 1'
#
loop_
_entity.id
_entity.type
_entity.pdbx_description
1 polymer ?
#
loop_
_entity_poly.entity_id
_entity_poly.type
_entity_poly.pdbx_seq_one_letter_code
_entity_poly.pdbx_strand_id
1 'polypeptide(L)'
;MTWVFGWPLEIEWAVKYAKQRKLCPDGVDDVKRLYYAAGHDITRRLGVAPSDVPVLSCWDGDDPKAVYALNIDRKAKTLEQARVRFRKLPPQSLAIKLAGLLDAHHGPRWYEYGGGSAYDSCDSDSDSDSDAETIEIVIDVDETDREDESDSDSESTGPESERRSVAPGTLSLSQPKYCEVAVQKDDITVTGAKVTTRMGELAIAVSDGATFDTEGITA
;
A
#
# COMPACT_ATOMS: atom_id res chain seq x y z
N MET A 1 -16.85 9.01 -7.39
CA MET A 1 -15.57 9.40 -6.77
C MET A 1 -14.83 8.15 -6.34
N THR A 2 -13.51 8.19 -6.31
CA THR A 2 -12.69 7.04 -5.88
C THR A 2 -11.98 7.44 -4.60
N TRP A 3 -11.89 6.52 -3.63
CA TRP A 3 -11.18 6.77 -2.38
C TRP A 3 -9.95 5.88 -2.28
N VAL A 4 -8.83 6.45 -1.82
CA VAL A 4 -7.54 5.77 -1.72
C VAL A 4 -7.14 5.70 -0.26
N PHE A 5 -6.90 4.50 0.24
CA PHE A 5 -6.39 4.26 1.57
C PHE A 5 -4.88 4.07 1.51
N GLY A 6 -4.11 4.91 2.19
CA GLY A 6 -2.65 4.87 2.07
C GLY A 6 -1.90 5.84 2.97
N TRP A 7 -0.61 6.00 2.70
CA TRP A 7 0.23 7.00 3.35
C TRP A 7 0.68 8.07 2.35
N PRO A 8 0.62 9.36 2.73
CA PRO A 8 1.11 10.43 1.89
C PRO A 8 2.64 10.49 1.93
N LEU A 9 3.22 10.86 0.79
CA LEU A 9 4.62 11.27 0.69
C LEU A 9 4.67 12.79 0.92
N GLU A 10 4.85 13.18 2.17
CA GLU A 10 4.94 14.59 2.55
C GLU A 10 6.18 15.25 1.95
N ILE A 11 6.02 16.42 1.32
CA ILE A 11 7.08 17.07 0.53
C ILE A 11 8.30 17.40 1.40
N GLU A 12 8.07 18.02 2.56
CA GLU A 12 9.14 18.41 3.48
C GLU A 12 9.96 17.21 3.96
N TRP A 13 9.27 16.12 4.30
CA TRP A 13 9.91 14.88 4.72
C TRP A 13 10.69 14.24 3.57
N ALA A 14 10.11 14.17 2.37
CA ALA A 14 10.75 13.58 1.20
C ALA A 14 12.03 14.34 0.80
N VAL A 15 12.00 15.67 0.84
CA VAL A 15 13.18 16.52 0.60
C VAL A 15 14.26 16.25 1.65
N LYS A 16 13.89 16.19 2.94
CA LYS A 16 14.82 15.88 4.03
C LYS A 16 15.43 14.49 3.85
N TYR A 17 14.61 13.49 3.53
CA TYR A 17 15.04 12.12 3.24
C TYR A 17 16.04 12.06 2.09
N ALA A 18 15.73 12.71 0.96
CA ALA A 18 16.59 12.73 -0.22
C ALA A 18 17.95 13.39 0.05
N LYS A 19 17.96 14.50 0.79
CA LYS A 19 19.19 15.20 1.22
C LYS A 19 20.03 14.32 2.14
N GLN A 20 19.43 13.71 3.16
CA GLN A 20 20.13 12.82 4.10
C GLN A 20 20.77 11.62 3.40
N ARG A 21 20.09 11.07 2.39
CA ARG A 21 20.53 9.92 1.60
C ARG A 21 21.45 10.29 0.44
N LYS A 22 21.65 11.58 0.17
CA LYS A 22 22.43 12.10 -0.97
C LYS A 22 21.96 11.54 -2.32
N LEU A 23 20.64 11.48 -2.53
CA LEU A 23 20.05 10.87 -3.74
C LEU A 23 20.25 11.71 -5.01
N CYS A 24 20.47 13.02 -4.87
CA CYS A 24 20.74 13.93 -5.98
C CYS A 24 22.08 14.62 -5.73
N PRO A 25 23.17 14.17 -6.39
CA PRO A 25 24.47 14.83 -6.29
C PRO A 25 24.42 16.23 -6.93
N ASP A 26 23.66 16.39 -8.02
CA ASP A 26 23.40 17.65 -8.68
C ASP A 26 21.98 18.15 -8.33
N GLY A 27 21.84 19.43 -7.99
CA GLY A 27 20.54 20.04 -7.68
C GLY A 27 20.06 19.77 -6.25
N VAL A 28 20.94 19.98 -5.26
CA VAL A 28 20.65 19.82 -3.82
C VAL A 28 19.53 20.75 -3.33
N ASP A 29 19.15 21.77 -4.10
CA ASP A 29 18.11 22.72 -3.73
C ASP A 29 16.82 22.63 -4.58
N ASP A 30 16.79 21.76 -5.60
CA ASP A 30 15.59 21.53 -6.39
C ASP A 30 14.62 20.61 -5.63
N VAL A 31 13.61 21.21 -5.00
CA VAL A 31 12.57 20.53 -4.23
C VAL A 31 11.88 19.45 -5.04
N LYS A 32 11.54 19.72 -6.31
CA LYS A 32 10.79 18.80 -7.17
C LYS A 32 11.65 17.59 -7.52
N ARG A 33 12.92 17.81 -7.86
CA ARG A 33 13.88 16.73 -8.14
C ARG A 33 14.14 15.86 -6.91
N LEU A 34 14.33 16.46 -5.75
CA LEU A 34 14.51 15.74 -4.48
C LEU A 34 13.26 14.92 -4.11
N TYR A 35 12.07 15.48 -4.32
CA TYR A 35 10.80 14.81 -4.07
C TYR A 35 10.66 13.53 -4.91
N TYR A 36 10.88 13.62 -6.23
CA TYR A 36 10.84 12.45 -7.11
C TYR A 36 11.94 11.44 -6.80
N ALA A 37 13.15 11.91 -6.48
CA ALA A 37 14.25 11.02 -6.10
C ALA A 37 13.92 10.22 -4.83
N ALA A 38 13.33 10.86 -3.81
CA ALA A 38 12.85 10.19 -2.61
C ALA A 38 11.79 9.14 -2.94
N GLY A 39 10.76 9.50 -3.71
CA GLY A 39 9.69 8.57 -4.10
C GLY A 39 10.21 7.36 -4.88
N HIS A 40 11.12 7.59 -5.82
CA HIS A 40 11.75 6.53 -6.60
C HIS A 40 12.64 5.61 -5.73
N ASP A 41 13.43 6.18 -4.81
CA ASP A 41 14.25 5.38 -3.89
C ASP A 41 13.39 4.55 -2.92
N ILE A 42 12.31 5.11 -2.37
CA ILE A 42 11.38 4.38 -1.50
C ILE A 42 10.74 3.22 -2.26
N THR A 43 10.22 3.46 -3.47
CA THR A 43 9.62 2.42 -4.31
C THR A 43 10.62 1.30 -4.61
N ARG A 44 11.86 1.66 -4.96
CA ARG A 44 12.96 0.69 -5.15
C ARG A 44 13.23 -0.13 -3.90
N ARG A 45 13.28 0.52 -2.73
CA ARG A 45 13.56 -0.12 -1.44
C ARG A 45 12.41 -1.00 -0.94
N LEU A 46 11.16 -0.71 -1.32
CA LEU A 46 10.03 -1.62 -1.07
C LEU A 46 10.26 -2.96 -1.76
N GLY A 47 10.80 -2.94 -2.98
CA GLY A 47 11.14 -4.14 -3.75
C GLY A 47 9.92 -4.82 -4.35
N VAL A 48 8.88 -4.04 -4.68
CA VAL A 48 7.66 -4.53 -5.33
C VAL A 48 7.37 -3.76 -6.61
N ALA A 49 6.52 -4.36 -7.44
CA ALA A 49 6.08 -3.70 -8.66
C ALA A 49 5.25 -2.45 -8.30
N PRO A 50 5.35 -1.36 -9.08
CA PRO A 50 4.50 -0.18 -8.90
C PRO A 50 2.99 -0.50 -8.97
N SER A 51 2.60 -1.62 -9.57
CA SER A 51 1.21 -2.11 -9.60
C SER A 51 0.69 -2.58 -8.25
N ASP A 52 1.57 -3.08 -7.37
CA ASP A 52 1.18 -3.65 -6.08
C ASP A 52 0.93 -2.55 -5.04
N VAL A 53 1.71 -1.47 -5.13
CA VAL A 53 1.59 -0.28 -4.27
C VAL A 53 1.75 0.97 -5.15
N PRO A 54 0.70 1.35 -5.89
CA PRO A 54 0.78 2.50 -6.78
C PRO A 54 0.86 3.81 -5.98
N VAL A 55 1.61 4.76 -6.49
CA VAL A 55 1.64 6.13 -5.98
C VAL A 55 0.63 6.94 -6.78
N LEU A 56 -0.40 7.45 -6.11
CA LEU A 56 -1.51 8.17 -6.75
C LEU A 56 -1.55 9.62 -6.28
N SER A 57 -1.82 10.55 -7.19
CA SER A 57 -2.14 11.94 -6.84
C SER A 57 -3.55 12.01 -6.27
N CYS A 58 -3.68 12.29 -4.98
CA CYS A 58 -4.94 12.34 -4.25
C CYS A 58 -5.10 13.71 -3.56
N TRP A 59 -6.29 13.99 -3.04
CA TRP A 59 -6.64 15.20 -2.33
C TRP A 59 -6.90 14.90 -0.85
N ASP A 60 -6.36 15.75 0.01
CA ASP A 60 -6.60 15.80 1.46
C ASP A 60 -7.28 17.15 1.74
N GLY A 61 -8.60 17.22 1.51
CA GLY A 61 -9.29 18.51 1.39
C GLY A 61 -8.83 19.25 0.14
N ASP A 62 -8.29 20.46 0.30
CA ASP A 62 -7.78 21.28 -0.81
C ASP A 62 -6.29 21.02 -1.12
N ASP A 63 -5.63 20.16 -0.35
CA ASP A 63 -4.19 19.90 -0.48
C ASP A 63 -3.91 18.65 -1.34
N PRO A 64 -3.23 18.79 -2.49
CA PRO A 64 -2.84 17.65 -3.32
C PRO A 64 -1.65 16.91 -2.71
N LYS A 65 -1.74 15.58 -2.61
CA LYS A 65 -0.72 14.70 -2.04
C LYS A 65 -0.46 13.49 -2.93
N ALA A 66 0.81 13.10 -3.08
CA ALA A 66 1.13 11.78 -3.63
C ALA A 66 0.97 10.73 -2.52
N VAL A 67 0.13 9.72 -2.73
CA VAL A 67 -0.22 8.72 -1.73
C VAL A 67 0.19 7.35 -2.21
N TYR A 68 0.98 6.62 -1.41
CA TYR A 68 1.22 5.19 -1.60
C TYR A 68 -0.05 4.42 -1.25
N ALA A 69 -0.76 3.98 -2.28
CA ALA A 69 -2.06 3.34 -2.14
C ALA A 69 -1.93 1.89 -1.68
N LEU A 70 -2.50 1.58 -0.52
CA LEU A 70 -2.66 0.21 0.00
C LEU A 70 -4.01 -0.39 -0.42
N ASN A 71 -5.03 0.46 -0.58
CA ASN A 71 -6.35 0.04 -1.02
C ASN A 71 -6.99 1.15 -1.84
N ILE A 72 -7.75 0.76 -2.88
CA ILE A 72 -8.51 1.70 -3.71
C ILE A 72 -9.97 1.26 -3.72
N ASP A 73 -10.85 2.11 -3.19
CA ASP A 73 -12.28 1.89 -3.21
C ASP A 73 -12.94 2.74 -4.31
N ARG A 74 -13.12 2.12 -5.47
CA ARG A 74 -13.81 2.72 -6.62
C ARG A 74 -15.35 2.78 -6.46
N LYS A 75 -15.91 2.13 -5.45
CA LYS A 75 -17.38 2.03 -5.28
C LYS A 75 -17.93 3.05 -4.27
N ALA A 76 -17.09 3.55 -3.38
CA ALA A 76 -17.49 4.53 -2.38
C ALA A 76 -17.77 5.89 -3.02
N LYS A 77 -18.95 6.46 -2.77
CA LYS A 77 -19.28 7.83 -3.24
C LYS A 77 -18.82 8.89 -2.25
N THR A 78 -18.76 8.55 -0.96
CA THR A 78 -18.35 9.43 0.13
C THR A 78 -17.31 8.75 1.01
N LEU A 79 -16.62 9.53 1.86
CA LEU A 79 -15.61 9.04 2.80
C LEU A 79 -16.18 7.98 3.74
N GLU A 80 -17.39 8.18 4.24
CA GLU A 80 -18.06 7.27 5.20
C GLU A 80 -18.44 5.93 4.56
N GLN A 81 -18.56 5.91 3.23
CA GLN A 81 -18.81 4.68 2.47
C GLN A 81 -17.53 3.91 2.14
N ALA A 82 -16.36 4.55 2.23
CA ALA A 82 -15.08 3.94 1.88
C ALA A 82 -14.74 2.81 2.85
N ARG A 83 -14.41 1.64 2.31
CA ARG A 83 -14.12 0.45 3.11
C ARG A 83 -12.85 -0.23 2.64
N VAL A 84 -12.04 -0.62 3.62
CA VAL A 84 -10.82 -1.40 3.37
C VAL A 84 -11.21 -2.79 2.91
N ARG A 85 -10.83 -3.13 1.68
CA ARG A 85 -11.04 -4.47 1.14
C ARG A 85 -9.83 -5.33 1.46
N PHE A 86 -9.88 -6.06 2.58
CA PHE A 86 -8.76 -6.86 3.10
C PHE A 86 -8.12 -7.80 2.05
N ARG A 87 -8.92 -8.39 1.15
CA ARG A 87 -8.41 -9.25 0.06
C ARG A 87 -7.57 -8.53 -0.99
N LYS A 88 -7.64 -7.19 -1.04
CA LYS A 88 -6.90 -6.32 -1.96
C LYS A 88 -5.82 -5.50 -1.27
N LEU A 89 -5.55 -5.76 0.02
CA LEU A 89 -4.43 -5.12 0.70
C LEU A 89 -3.13 -5.81 0.28
N PRO A 90 -2.01 -5.08 0.21
CA PRO A 90 -0.71 -5.71 0.12
C PRO A 90 -0.44 -6.54 1.39
N PRO A 91 0.54 -7.47 1.35
CA PRO A 91 0.98 -8.21 2.53
C PRO A 91 1.31 -7.28 3.70
N GLN A 92 0.96 -7.69 4.92
CA GLN A 92 1.17 -6.87 6.12
C GLN A 92 2.65 -6.49 6.31
N SER A 93 3.57 -7.40 6.01
CA SER A 93 5.02 -7.15 6.06
C SER A 93 5.44 -5.98 5.18
N LEU A 94 4.81 -5.84 4.01
CA LEU A 94 5.06 -4.75 3.09
C LEU A 94 4.48 -3.43 3.59
N ALA A 95 3.27 -3.44 4.15
CA ALA A 95 2.68 -2.24 4.75
C ALA A 95 3.53 -1.71 5.92
N ILE A 96 4.04 -2.61 6.78
CA ILE A 96 4.96 -2.26 7.88
C ILE A 96 6.27 -1.69 7.33
N LYS A 97 6.84 -2.33 6.31
CA LYS A 97 8.07 -1.85 5.66
C LYS A 97 7.88 -0.45 5.06
N LEU A 98 6.75 -0.20 4.40
CA LEU A 98 6.41 1.12 3.85
C LEU A 98 6.28 2.16 4.96
N ALA A 99 5.54 1.86 6.02
CA ALA A 99 5.40 2.76 7.17
C ALA A 99 6.77 3.13 7.77
N GLY A 100 7.67 2.14 7.90
CA GLY A 100 9.04 2.37 8.38
C GLY A 100 9.91 3.16 7.40
N LEU A 101 9.71 3.00 6.09
CA LEU A 101 10.43 3.80 5.09
C LEU A 101 9.98 5.26 5.08
N LEU A 102 8.70 5.52 5.32
CA LEU A 102 8.10 6.85 5.37
C LEU A 102 8.21 7.54 6.74
N ASP A 103 8.76 6.86 7.74
CA ASP A 103 8.75 7.32 9.14
C ASP A 103 7.33 7.72 9.61
N ALA A 104 6.34 6.92 9.21
CA ALA A 104 4.93 7.25 9.42
C ALA A 104 4.53 7.07 10.89
N HIS A 105 4.33 8.18 11.61
CA HIS A 105 3.83 8.16 13.00
C HIS A 105 2.34 7.88 13.11
N HIS A 106 1.60 8.04 12.00
CA HIS A 106 0.17 7.81 11.93
C HIS A 106 -0.16 6.64 11.02
N GLY A 107 -1.27 5.96 11.32
CA GLY A 107 -1.83 4.95 10.44
C GLY A 107 -2.24 5.53 9.07
N PRO A 108 -2.43 4.65 8.07
CA PRO A 108 -2.88 5.07 6.75
C PRO A 108 -4.28 5.68 6.85
N ARG A 109 -4.58 6.62 5.94
CA ARG A 109 -5.85 7.38 5.92
C ARG A 109 -6.48 7.30 4.54
N TRP A 110 -7.73 7.74 4.46
CA TRP A 110 -8.46 7.86 3.21
C TRP A 110 -8.22 9.22 2.57
N TYR A 111 -7.98 9.21 1.27
CA TYR A 111 -7.76 10.38 0.43
C TYR A 111 -8.71 10.33 -0.75
N GLU A 112 -9.19 11.49 -1.18
CA GLU A 112 -10.04 11.57 -2.36
C GLU A 112 -9.17 11.45 -3.61
N TYR A 113 -9.47 10.47 -4.46
CA TYR A 113 -8.88 10.38 -5.78
C TYR A 113 -9.87 10.94 -6.78
N GLY A 114 -9.52 12.09 -7.36
CA GLY A 114 -10.29 12.79 -8.40
C GLY A 114 -10.45 11.99 -9.71
N GLY A 115 -10.05 10.72 -9.72
CA GLY A 115 -10.25 9.82 -10.83
C GLY A 115 -9.41 10.16 -12.04
N GLY A 116 -8.35 10.96 -11.84
CA GLY A 116 -7.52 11.59 -12.86
C GLY A 116 -7.93 11.21 -14.25
N SER A 117 -8.74 12.06 -14.91
CA SER A 117 -9.07 11.96 -16.33
C SER A 117 -7.86 11.38 -17.02
N ALA A 118 -7.97 10.12 -17.38
CA ALA A 118 -6.79 9.33 -17.64
C ALA A 118 -6.06 9.95 -18.82
N TYR A 119 -4.74 9.85 -18.79
CA TYR A 119 -3.93 9.79 -20.00
C TYR A 119 -4.29 8.49 -20.76
N ASP A 120 -5.58 8.31 -21.07
CA ASP A 120 -6.20 7.21 -21.81
C ASP A 120 -7.03 7.87 -22.92
N SER A 121 -6.27 8.40 -23.88
CA SER A 121 -6.61 8.86 -25.23
C SER A 121 -5.56 9.89 -25.66
N CYS A 122 -4.29 9.49 -25.62
CA CYS A 122 -3.47 9.79 -26.78
C CYS A 122 -3.86 8.76 -27.84
N ASP A 123 -5.07 8.88 -28.37
CA ASP A 123 -5.31 8.59 -29.77
C ASP A 123 -4.43 9.60 -30.51
N SER A 124 -3.16 9.23 -30.67
CA SER A 124 -2.36 9.78 -31.73
C SER A 124 -2.97 9.26 -33.03
N ASP A 125 -4.04 9.92 -33.47
CA ASP A 125 -4.29 10.13 -34.89
C ASP A 125 -3.10 10.94 -35.42
N SER A 126 -1.96 10.26 -35.53
CA SER A 126 -0.83 10.76 -36.28
C SER A 126 -1.16 10.46 -37.73
N ASP A 127 -1.95 11.35 -38.34
CA ASP A 127 -2.00 11.56 -39.78
C ASP A 127 -0.62 12.08 -40.25
N SER A 128 0.41 11.24 -40.06
CA SER A 128 1.66 11.41 -40.78
C SER A 128 1.41 10.95 -42.21
N ASP A 129 0.99 11.91 -43.04
CA ASP A 129 1.25 11.93 -44.47
C ASP A 129 2.78 11.88 -44.68
N SER A 130 3.36 10.70 -44.51
CA SER A 130 4.66 10.37 -45.06
C SER A 130 4.41 9.65 -46.37
N ASP A 131 4.61 10.40 -47.47
CA ASP A 131 4.93 9.89 -48.80
C ASP A 131 6.09 8.90 -48.69
N ALA A 132 5.76 7.64 -48.39
CA ALA A 132 6.66 6.52 -48.47
C ALA A 132 6.58 5.98 -49.90
N GLU A 133 7.61 6.30 -50.69
CA GLU A 133 7.82 5.67 -51.99
C GLU A 133 7.77 4.14 -51.84
N THR A 134 6.84 3.57 -52.60
CA THR A 134 6.44 2.17 -52.55
C THR A 134 7.56 1.29 -53.10
N ILE A 135 8.14 0.43 -52.27
CA ILE A 135 8.95 -0.68 -52.76
C ILE A 135 7.99 -1.84 -53.03
N GLU A 136 7.76 -2.09 -54.32
CA GLU A 136 6.98 -3.19 -54.87
C GLU A 136 7.64 -4.54 -54.52
N ILE A 137 7.08 -5.24 -53.54
CA ILE A 137 7.40 -6.65 -53.29
C ILE A 137 6.21 -7.46 -53.78
N VAL A 138 6.38 -8.07 -54.96
CA VAL A 138 5.46 -9.06 -55.52
C VAL A 138 5.58 -10.34 -54.69
N ILE A 139 4.57 -10.63 -53.87
CA ILE A 139 4.39 -11.96 -53.26
C ILE A 139 3.08 -12.53 -53.80
N ASP A 140 3.22 -13.32 -54.86
CA ASP A 140 2.23 -14.30 -55.29
C ASP A 140 2.20 -15.44 -54.27
N VAL A 141 1.15 -15.54 -53.44
CA VAL A 141 0.73 -16.82 -52.83
C VAL A 141 -0.77 -16.80 -52.53
N ASP A 142 -1.50 -17.38 -53.48
CA ASP A 142 -2.55 -18.41 -53.35
C ASP A 142 -3.77 -18.16 -52.45
N GLU A 143 -4.92 -18.16 -53.12
CA GLU A 143 -6.26 -18.14 -52.57
C GLU A 143 -6.50 -19.36 -51.68
N THR A 144 -6.95 -19.15 -50.44
CA THR A 144 -7.67 -20.19 -49.72
C THR A 144 -8.89 -19.60 -49.04
N ASP A 145 -10.01 -19.72 -49.75
CA ASP A 145 -11.37 -19.70 -49.20
C ASP A 145 -11.47 -20.62 -47.99
N ARG A 146 -11.90 -20.07 -46.85
CA ARG A 146 -12.75 -20.77 -45.89
C ARG A 146 -13.67 -19.77 -45.20
N GLU A 147 -14.90 -19.73 -45.71
CA GLU A 147 -16.08 -19.36 -44.94
C GLU A 147 -16.27 -20.37 -43.80
N ASP A 148 -16.50 -19.90 -42.58
CA ASP A 148 -17.31 -20.64 -41.62
C ASP A 148 -17.93 -19.67 -40.61
N GLU A 149 -19.21 -19.38 -40.84
CA GLU A 149 -20.12 -18.68 -39.96
C GLU A 149 -20.56 -19.66 -38.85
N SER A 150 -20.43 -19.28 -37.58
CA SER A 150 -21.15 -19.99 -36.52
C SER A 150 -21.49 -19.05 -35.36
N ASP A 151 -22.66 -18.45 -35.49
CA ASP A 151 -23.50 -18.00 -34.38
C ASP A 151 -23.93 -19.20 -33.53
N SER A 152 -23.85 -19.05 -32.21
CA SER A 152 -24.60 -19.90 -31.28
C SER A 152 -24.94 -19.12 -30.02
N ASP A 153 -26.13 -18.53 -30.08
CA ASP A 153 -26.95 -18.25 -28.90
C ASP A 153 -27.19 -19.52 -28.09
N SER A 154 -27.14 -19.40 -26.77
CA SER A 154 -27.72 -20.39 -25.87
C SER A 154 -28.29 -19.70 -24.65
N GLU A 155 -29.54 -19.29 -24.84
CA GLU A 155 -30.57 -19.09 -23.83
C GLU A 155 -30.73 -20.35 -22.96
N SER A 156 -30.71 -20.20 -21.63
CA SER A 156 -31.24 -21.22 -20.72
C SER A 156 -31.71 -20.59 -19.41
N THR A 157 -32.98 -20.22 -19.43
CA THR A 157 -34.03 -20.41 -18.41
C THR A 157 -33.63 -21.05 -17.07
N GLY A 158 -34.11 -20.44 -15.98
CA GLY A 158 -33.97 -20.89 -14.58
C GLY A 158 -34.64 -22.25 -14.25
N PRO A 159 -34.77 -22.60 -12.96
CA PRO A 159 -35.80 -21.93 -12.15
C PRO A 159 -35.43 -21.67 -10.68
N GLU A 160 -36.36 -20.93 -10.09
CA GLU A 160 -36.57 -20.56 -8.71
C GLU A 160 -36.55 -21.75 -7.73
N SER A 161 -36.06 -21.52 -6.51
CA SER A 161 -36.69 -22.13 -5.31
C SER A 161 -36.24 -21.44 -4.01
N GLU A 162 -37.20 -20.72 -3.44
CA GLU A 162 -37.66 -20.79 -2.05
C GLU A 162 -36.71 -20.50 -0.87
N ARG A 163 -36.94 -19.29 -0.31
CA ARG A 163 -37.34 -19.02 1.08
C ARG A 163 -36.81 -19.97 2.18
N ARG A 164 -35.96 -19.43 3.05
CA ARG A 164 -35.98 -19.80 4.48
C ARG A 164 -35.79 -18.58 5.38
N SER A 165 -36.87 -18.21 6.03
CA SER A 165 -36.97 -17.22 7.10
C SER A 165 -36.36 -17.78 8.40
N VAL A 166 -35.47 -17.03 9.05
CA VAL A 166 -35.13 -17.21 10.48
C VAL A 166 -34.92 -15.83 11.13
N ALA A 167 -35.37 -15.74 12.38
CA ALA A 167 -35.77 -14.59 13.20
C ALA A 167 -34.70 -13.50 13.50
N PRO A 168 -35.15 -12.30 13.96
CA PRO A 168 -34.26 -11.22 14.40
C PRO A 168 -33.69 -11.50 15.79
N GLY A 169 -32.38 -11.73 15.84
CA GLY A 169 -31.61 -11.76 17.08
C GLY A 169 -31.17 -10.34 17.48
N THR A 170 -31.64 -9.90 18.63
CA THR A 170 -31.31 -8.64 19.31
C THR A 170 -29.81 -8.37 19.41
N LEU A 171 -29.36 -7.26 18.81
CA LEU A 171 -28.04 -6.67 19.01
C LEU A 171 -28.01 -5.97 20.38
N SER A 172 -27.25 -6.52 21.33
CA SER A 172 -26.86 -5.80 22.54
C SER A 172 -25.53 -5.08 22.28
N LEU A 173 -25.62 -3.78 22.02
CA LEU A 173 -24.48 -2.87 22.01
C LEU A 173 -23.99 -2.66 23.45
N SER A 174 -22.94 -3.35 23.87
CA SER A 174 -22.10 -2.90 24.99
C SER A 174 -20.93 -2.08 24.44
N GLN A 175 -20.85 -0.84 24.90
CA GLN A 175 -19.83 0.15 24.53
C GLN A 175 -18.39 -0.41 24.68
N PRO A 176 -17.47 -0.09 23.75
CA PRO A 176 -16.06 -0.34 23.99
C PRO A 176 -15.57 0.58 25.13
N LYS A 177 -15.24 -0.01 26.28
CA LYS A 177 -14.49 0.67 27.32
C LYS A 177 -13.09 0.97 26.78
N TYR A 178 -12.74 2.25 26.76
CA TYR A 178 -11.39 2.71 26.46
C TYR A 178 -10.42 2.09 27.49
N CYS A 179 -9.49 1.25 27.02
CA CYS A 179 -8.35 0.82 27.82
C CYS A 179 -7.23 1.84 27.60
N GLU A 180 -7.02 2.69 28.59
CA GLU A 180 -5.88 3.60 28.66
C GLU A 180 -4.67 2.80 29.12
N VAL A 181 -3.68 2.62 28.24
CA VAL A 181 -2.42 1.95 28.58
C VAL A 181 -1.40 3.04 28.89
N ALA A 182 -1.23 3.35 30.17
CA ALA A 182 -0.10 4.15 30.64
C ALA A 182 1.12 3.22 30.75
N VAL A 183 2.10 3.40 29.87
CA VAL A 183 3.39 2.73 29.96
C VAL A 183 4.27 3.56 30.90
N GLN A 184 4.35 3.15 32.17
CA GLN A 184 5.40 3.61 33.06
C GLN A 184 6.53 2.58 33.01
N LYS A 185 7.74 3.05 32.76
CA LYS A 185 8.94 2.22 32.63
C LYS A 185 9.11 1.39 33.90
N ASP A 186 9.15 0.07 33.72
CA ASP A 186 9.62 -0.92 34.68
C ASP A 186 8.63 -1.54 35.69
N ASP A 187 7.33 -1.65 35.40
CA ASP A 187 6.49 -2.71 36.01
C ASP A 187 5.17 -2.94 35.27
N ILE A 188 4.88 -4.19 34.88
CA ILE A 188 3.57 -4.58 34.31
C ILE A 188 2.75 -5.25 35.42
N THR A 189 1.79 -4.54 36.00
CA THR A 189 0.76 -5.12 36.85
C THR A 189 -0.53 -5.29 36.06
N VAL A 190 -0.90 -6.55 35.78
CA VAL A 190 -2.20 -6.89 35.16
C VAL A 190 -3.19 -7.26 36.25
N THR A 191 -4.10 -6.35 36.60
CA THR A 191 -5.28 -6.66 37.40
C THR A 191 -6.41 -7.12 36.49
N GLY A 192 -6.80 -8.39 36.62
CA GLY A 192 -8.07 -8.91 36.06
C GLY A 192 -7.99 -9.97 34.97
N ALA A 193 -6.82 -10.49 34.60
CA ALA A 193 -6.71 -11.60 33.66
C ALA A 193 -5.78 -12.72 34.18
N LYS A 194 -6.32 -13.94 34.28
CA LYS A 194 -5.57 -15.15 34.65
C LYS A 194 -4.79 -15.62 33.42
N VAL A 195 -3.52 -15.25 33.33
CA VAL A 195 -2.60 -15.82 32.33
C VAL A 195 -2.06 -17.15 32.86
N THR A 196 -2.34 -18.25 32.16
CA THR A 196 -1.72 -19.55 32.42
C THR A 196 -0.69 -19.81 31.33
N THR A 197 0.58 -19.61 31.64
CA THR A 197 1.69 -20.04 30.77
C THR A 197 2.16 -21.41 31.22
N ARG A 198 2.28 -22.34 30.26
CA ARG A 198 2.83 -23.68 30.47
C ARG A 198 4.34 -23.54 30.64
N MET A 199 4.86 -23.80 31.84
CA MET A 199 6.30 -23.81 32.10
C MET A 199 6.95 -24.97 31.32
N GLY A 200 7.89 -24.61 30.45
CA GLY A 200 8.82 -25.52 29.78
C GLY A 200 10.07 -24.74 29.40
N GLU A 201 11.04 -24.78 30.31
CA GLU A 201 12.49 -24.54 30.13
C GLU A 201 12.96 -23.33 29.29
N LEU A 202 13.37 -22.27 30.01
CA LEU A 202 14.49 -21.43 29.58
C LEU A 202 15.44 -21.29 30.78
N ALA A 203 16.50 -22.11 30.77
CA ALA A 203 17.61 -22.00 31.68
C ALA A 203 18.44 -20.75 31.31
N ILE A 204 18.55 -19.80 32.23
CA ILE A 204 19.55 -18.74 32.17
C ILE A 204 20.70 -19.18 33.08
N ALA A 205 21.82 -19.55 32.48
CA ALA A 205 23.08 -19.73 33.19
C ALA A 205 23.73 -18.36 33.39
N VAL A 206 23.73 -17.87 34.63
CA VAL A 206 24.61 -16.79 35.09
C VAL A 206 25.74 -17.46 35.85
N SER A 207 26.94 -17.43 35.29
CA SER A 207 28.18 -17.80 36.00
C SER A 207 28.80 -16.53 36.59
N ASP A 208 28.67 -16.39 37.91
CA ASP A 208 29.44 -15.47 38.73
C ASP A 208 30.88 -15.97 38.92
N GLY A 209 31.82 -15.04 39.02
CA GLY A 209 33.04 -15.22 39.81
C GLY A 209 34.36 -14.91 39.10
N ALA A 210 34.90 -13.71 39.34
CA ALA A 210 36.35 -13.50 39.45
C ALA A 210 36.65 -12.22 40.23
N THR A 211 37.03 -12.40 41.51
CA THR A 211 37.72 -11.45 42.37
C THR A 211 39.19 -11.32 41.97
N PHE A 212 39.74 -10.11 41.97
CA PHE A 212 41.18 -9.88 42.17
C PHE A 212 41.40 -8.61 42.98
N ASP A 213 41.89 -8.80 44.21
CA ASP A 213 42.61 -7.81 45.01
C ASP A 213 43.96 -7.49 44.36
N THR A 214 44.42 -6.26 44.50
CA THR A 214 45.86 -5.95 44.54
C THR A 214 46.09 -4.63 45.27
N GLU A 215 46.54 -4.75 46.52
CA GLU A 215 47.27 -3.73 47.26
C GLU A 215 48.58 -3.37 46.53
N GLY A 216 49.02 -2.11 46.64
CA GLY A 216 50.39 -1.73 46.30
C GLY A 216 50.55 -0.30 45.77
N ILE A 217 50.48 0.70 46.65
CA ILE A 217 51.00 2.04 46.37
C ILE A 217 52.18 2.29 47.30
N THR A 218 53.38 2.37 46.73
CA THR A 218 54.55 3.04 47.31
C THR A 218 55.35 3.69 46.20
N ALA A 219 55.45 5.02 46.24
CA ALA A 219 56.68 5.83 46.20
C ALA A 219 56.30 7.30 46.32
#